data_AF-A0A7K3HFA1-F1
#
_entry.id   AF-A0A7K3HFA1-F1
#
_cell.length_a   1.000
_cell.length_b   1.000
_cell.length_c   1.000
_cell.angle_alpha   90.00
_cell.angle_beta   90.00
_cell.angle_gamma   90.00
#
_symmetry.space_group_name_H-M   'P 1'
#
loop_
_entity.id
_entity.type
_entity.pdbx_description
1 polymer ?
#
loop_
_entity_poly.entity_id
_entity_poly.type
_entity_poly.pdbx_seq_one_letter_code
_entity_poly.pdbx_strand_id
1 'polypeptide(L)'
;MGSGSEPSTGRQAGVSMALLVIDLMVIAWLLFRYGMAGWADGYDPGNPPGAPGEASRGAWILAGGAVVTGGGLLYLRWRIPGIVQLVVLGAGAGLLALLPAAE
;
A
#
# COMPACT_ATOMS: atom_id res chain seq x y z
N MET A 1 3.81 25.77 -28.22
CA MET A 1 3.78 25.01 -26.96
C MET A 1 3.12 23.67 -27.26
N GLY A 2 3.90 22.59 -27.27
CA GLY A 2 3.46 21.29 -27.79
C GLY A 2 2.30 20.70 -26.99
N SER A 3 1.28 20.18 -27.69
CA SER A 3 0.27 19.33 -27.07
C SER A 3 0.95 18.06 -26.61
N GLY A 4 1.35 17.99 -25.33
CA GLY A 4 1.75 16.73 -24.72
C GLY A 4 0.57 15.78 -24.80
N SER A 5 0.64 14.83 -25.73
CA SER A 5 -0.41 13.84 -25.97
C SER A 5 -0.70 13.11 -24.66
N GLU A 6 -1.95 13.16 -24.22
CA GLU A 6 -2.40 12.43 -23.03
C GLU A 6 -2.04 10.94 -23.19
N PRO A 7 -1.60 10.25 -22.12
CA PRO A 7 -1.24 8.84 -22.22
C PRO A 7 -2.44 8.02 -22.70
N SER A 8 -2.26 7.16 -23.71
CA SER A 8 -3.35 6.36 -24.25
C SER A 8 -3.96 5.44 -23.19
N THR A 9 -5.28 5.21 -23.26
CA THR A 9 -6.02 4.40 -22.29
C THR A 9 -5.42 3.00 -22.12
N GLY A 10 -5.01 2.36 -23.22
CA GLY A 10 -4.37 1.03 -23.17
C GLY A 10 -3.04 1.04 -22.40
N ARG A 11 -2.24 2.11 -22.54
CA ARG A 11 -0.99 2.27 -21.77
C ARG A 11 -1.26 2.54 -20.30
N GLN A 12 -2.26 3.37 -19.99
CA GLN A 12 -2.67 3.62 -18.61
C GLN A 12 -3.16 2.33 -17.94
N ALA A 13 -3.96 1.51 -18.64
CA ALA A 13 -4.44 0.23 -18.13
C ALA A 13 -3.29 -0.77 -17.89
N GLY A 14 -2.36 -0.90 -18.85
CA GLY A 14 -1.21 -1.80 -18.69
C GLY A 14 -0.32 -1.43 -17.50
N VAL A 15 0.02 -0.14 -17.36
CA VAL A 15 0.78 0.36 -16.20
C VAL A 15 0.00 0.17 -14.91
N SER A 16 -1.31 0.44 -14.92
CA SER A 16 -2.16 0.22 -13.75
C SER A 16 -2.17 -1.24 -13.30
N MET A 17 -2.20 -2.19 -14.24
CA MET A 17 -2.19 -3.62 -13.92
C MET A 17 -0.85 -4.06 -13.34
N ALA A 18 0.26 -3.60 -13.93
CA ALA A 18 1.60 -3.92 -13.43
C ALA A 18 1.81 -3.38 -12.00
N LEU A 19 1.42 -2.13 -11.78
CA LEU A 19 1.47 -1.49 -10.47
C LEU A 19 0.58 -2.19 -9.45
N LEU A 20 -0.64 -2.57 -9.84
CA LEU A 20 -1.56 -3.30 -8.96
C LEU A 20 -0.96 -4.62 -8.45
N VAL A 21 -0.30 -5.39 -9.31
CA VAL A 21 0.34 -6.64 -8.89
C VAL A 21 1.44 -6.36 -7.85
N ILE A 22 2.24 -5.31 -8.08
CA ILE A 22 3.28 -4.90 -7.13
C ILE A 22 2.66 -4.48 -5.79
N ASP A 23 1.61 -3.67 -5.82
CA ASP A 23 0.91 -3.22 -4.60
C ASP A 23 0.41 -4.42 -3.78
N LEU A 24 -0.23 -5.38 -4.43
CA LEU A 24 -0.74 -6.59 -3.78
C LEU A 24 0.39 -7.43 -3.18
N MET A 25 1.53 -7.56 -3.86
CA MET A 25 2.71 -8.25 -3.32
C MET A 25 3.26 -7.55 -2.07
N VAL A 26 3.34 -6.21 -2.09
CA VAL A 26 3.82 -5.43 -0.94
C VAL A 26 2.84 -5.55 0.23
N ILE A 27 1.54 -5.42 0.00
CA ILE A 27 0.51 -5.57 1.03
C ILE A 27 0.57 -6.98 1.65
N ALA A 28 0.63 -8.02 0.81
CA ALA A 28 0.74 -9.41 1.28
C ALA A 28 2.00 -9.64 2.12
N TRP A 29 3.14 -9.07 1.70
CA TRP A 29 4.39 -9.14 2.45
C TRP A 29 4.31 -8.46 3.82
N LEU A 30 3.69 -7.29 3.91
CA LEU A 30 3.49 -6.58 5.17
C LEU A 30 2.55 -7.32 6.12
N LEU A 31 1.46 -7.89 5.59
CA LEU A 31 0.55 -8.74 6.37
C LEU A 31 1.26 -10.00 6.89
N PHE A 32 2.11 -10.61 6.07
CA PHE A 32 2.93 -11.75 6.50
C PHE A 32 3.89 -11.36 7.64
N ARG A 33 4.57 -10.21 7.53
CA ARG A 33 5.44 -9.67 8.60
C ARG A 33 4.66 -9.42 9.90
N TYR A 34 3.48 -8.82 9.82
CA TYR A 34 2.59 -8.63 10.96
C TYR A 34 2.23 -9.97 11.61
N GLY A 35 1.76 -10.93 10.82
CA GLY A 35 1.37 -12.26 11.32
C GLY A 35 2.53 -13.02 11.96
N MET A 36 3.74 -12.91 11.40
CA MET A 36 4.95 -13.49 11.98
C MET A 36 5.33 -12.83 13.31
N ALA A 37 5.17 -11.50 13.42
CA ALA A 37 5.39 -10.79 14.68
C ALA A 37 4.38 -11.22 15.74
N GLY A 38 3.08 -11.29 15.40
CA GLY A 38 2.04 -11.73 16.34
C GLY A 38 2.22 -13.20 16.75
N TRP A 39 2.64 -14.06 15.82
CA TRP A 39 3.01 -15.44 16.13
C TRP A 39 4.19 -15.51 17.10
N ALA A 40 5.22 -14.69 16.90
CA ALA A 40 6.39 -14.63 17.79
C ALA A 40 6.03 -14.07 19.19
N ASP A 41 5.21 -13.03 19.25
CA ASP A 41 4.74 -12.42 20.50
C ASP A 41 4.03 -13.45 21.40
N GLY A 42 3.32 -14.43 20.81
CA GLY A 42 2.69 -15.52 21.54
C GLY A 42 3.64 -16.46 22.29
N TYR A 43 4.92 -16.51 21.90
CA TYR A 43 5.94 -17.29 22.62
C TYR A 43 6.65 -16.51 23.72
N ASP A 44 6.47 -15.19 23.78
CA ASP A 44 7.16 -14.31 24.73
C ASP A 44 6.21 -13.30 25.41
N PRO A 45 5.24 -13.78 26.22
CA PRO A 45 4.23 -12.93 26.83
C PRO A 45 4.79 -11.96 27.89
N GLY A 46 6.08 -12.09 28.25
CA GLY A 46 6.74 -11.20 29.21
C GLY A 46 7.25 -9.89 28.59
N ASN A 47 7.29 -9.79 27.26
CA ASN A 47 7.78 -8.63 26.53
C ASN A 47 6.64 -7.88 25.80
N PRO A 48 6.81 -6.57 25.52
CA PRO A 48 5.82 -5.81 24.75
C PRO A 48 5.65 -6.39 23.34
N PRO A 49 4.41 -6.49 22.82
CA PRO A 49 4.14 -7.11 21.52
C PRO A 49 4.71 -6.27 20.38
N GLY A 50 5.39 -6.92 19.44
CA GLY A 50 5.96 -6.31 18.23
C GLY A 50 4.95 -6.15 17.10
N ALA A 51 3.89 -6.97 17.04
CA ALA A 51 2.89 -6.94 15.97
C ALA A 51 2.25 -5.56 15.73
N PRO A 52 1.77 -4.84 16.76
CA PRO A 52 1.19 -3.49 16.57
C PRO A 52 2.17 -2.49 15.94
N GLY A 53 3.46 -2.60 16.26
CA GLY A 53 4.52 -1.76 15.69
C GLY A 53 4.74 -2.05 14.21
N GLU A 54 4.75 -3.32 13.81
CA GLU A 54 4.87 -3.75 12.42
C GLU A 54 3.65 -3.32 11.59
N ALA A 55 2.43 -3.44 12.15
CA ALA A 55 1.21 -2.95 11.53
C ALA A 55 1.26 -1.43 11.29
N SER A 56 1.60 -0.64 12.32
CA SER A 56 1.70 0.83 12.20
C SER A 56 2.74 1.24 11.16
N ARG A 57 3.91 0.60 11.17
CA ARG A 57 4.97 0.86 10.19
C ARG A 57 4.52 0.54 8.77
N GLY A 58 3.86 -0.60 8.56
CA GLY A 58 3.31 -0.98 7.27
C GLY A 58 2.24 -0.01 6.79
N ALA A 59 1.35 0.45 7.69
CA ALA A 59 0.34 1.47 7.37
C ALA A 59 0.98 2.78 6.88
N TRP A 60 2.03 3.27 7.56
CA TRP A 60 2.74 4.46 7.13
C TRP A 60 3.47 4.30 5.80
N ILE A 61 4.05 3.13 5.54
CA ILE A 61 4.70 2.82 4.25
C ILE A 61 3.66 2.88 3.12
N LEU A 62 2.51 2.23 3.30
CA LEU A 62 1.46 2.21 2.28
C LEU A 62 0.81 3.58 2.09
N ALA A 63 0.55 4.32 3.17
CA ALA A 63 0.02 5.68 3.10
C ALA A 63 0.98 6.64 2.39
N GLY A 64 2.26 6.60 2.75
CA GLY A 64 3.31 7.39 2.07
C GLY A 64 3.45 7.00 0.60
N GLY A 65 3.43 5.69 0.32
CA GLY A 65 3.39 5.14 -1.04
C GLY A 65 2.24 5.73 -1.85
N ALA A 66 1.00 5.62 -1.35
CA ALA A 66 -0.20 6.14 -1.98
C ALA A 66 -0.06 7.63 -2.39
N VAL A 67 0.46 8.45 -1.48
CA VAL A 67 0.67 9.89 -1.74
C VAL A 67 1.72 10.11 -2.83
N VAL A 68 2.87 9.46 -2.73
CA VAL A 68 3.98 9.66 -3.67
C VAL A 68 3.65 9.11 -5.06
N THR A 69 3.19 7.86 -5.16
CA THR A 69 2.93 7.20 -6.43
C THR A 69 1.57 7.61 -7.01
N GLY A 70 0.50 7.48 -6.25
CA GLY A 70 -0.86 7.82 -6.66
C GLY A 70 -1.01 9.31 -6.94
N GLY A 71 -0.56 10.16 -6.01
CA GLY A 71 -0.52 11.61 -6.21
C GLY A 71 0.39 12.05 -7.35
N GLY A 72 1.57 11.43 -7.49
CA GLY A 72 2.49 11.69 -8.59
C GLY A 72 1.90 11.34 -9.96
N LEU A 73 1.25 10.19 -10.09
CA LEU A 73 0.57 9.78 -11.32
C LEU A 73 -0.60 10.69 -11.66
N LEU A 74 -1.39 11.13 -10.66
CA LEU A 74 -2.46 12.10 -10.89
C LEU A 74 -1.90 13.46 -11.35
N TYR A 75 -0.82 13.93 -10.75
CA TYR A 75 -0.13 15.16 -11.16
C TYR A 75 0.33 15.08 -12.63
N LEU A 76 0.84 13.93 -13.04
CA LEU A 76 1.25 13.65 -14.43
C LEU A 76 0.07 13.40 -15.40
N ARG A 77 -1.18 13.55 -14.93
CA ARG A 77 -2.42 13.27 -15.68
C ARG A 77 -2.63 11.79 -16.03
N TRP A 78 -1.91 10.87 -15.40
CA TRP A 78 -2.15 9.43 -15.47
C TRP A 78 -3.26 9.04 -14.47
N ARG A 79 -4.49 9.43 -14.80
CA ARG A 79 -5.62 9.37 -13.87
C ARG A 79 -5.97 7.96 -13.42
N ILE A 80 -6.03 7.00 -14.35
CA ILE A 80 -6.44 5.62 -14.03
C ILE A 80 -5.46 4.98 -13.02
N PRO A 81 -4.16 4.84 -13.33
CA PRO A 81 -3.25 4.20 -12.38
C PRO A 81 -3.06 5.04 -11.11
N GLY A 82 -3.16 6.37 -11.17
CA GLY A 82 -3.09 7.23 -10.00
C GLY A 82 -4.23 6.98 -9.00
N ILE A 83 -5.48 6.87 -9.49
CA ILE A 83 -6.64 6.55 -8.65
C ILE A 83 -6.52 5.14 -8.09
N VAL A 84 -6.14 4.15 -8.91
CA VAL A 84 -5.97 2.76 -8.47
C VAL A 84 -4.94 2.67 -7.35
N GLN A 85 -3.78 3.33 -7.51
CA GLN A 85 -2.73 3.39 -6.48
C GLN A 85 -3.24 4.00 -5.17
N LEU A 86 -3.93 5.13 -5.23
CA LEU A 86 -4.50 5.75 -4.03
C LEU A 86 -5.49 4.83 -3.30
N VAL A 87 -6.38 4.17 -4.04
CA VAL A 87 -7.39 3.30 -3.46
C VAL A 87 -6.77 2.04 -2.87
N VAL A 88 -5.89 1.36 -3.61
CA VAL A 88 -5.33 0.07 -3.20
C VAL A 88 -4.36 0.23 -2.04
N LEU A 89 -3.39 1.14 -2.16
CA LEU A 89 -2.44 1.41 -1.08
C LEU A 89 -3.13 2.05 0.13
N GLY A 90 -4.11 2.93 -0.11
CA GLY A 90 -4.93 3.52 0.96
C GLY A 90 -5.74 2.46 1.72
N ALA A 91 -6.39 1.54 1.01
CA ALA A 91 -7.12 0.43 1.62
C ALA A 91 -6.18 -0.52 2.39
N GLY A 92 -5.01 -0.83 1.83
CA GLY A 92 -3.99 -1.62 2.52
C GLY A 92 -3.47 -0.94 3.78
N ALA A 93 -3.25 0.39 3.72
CA ALA A 93 -2.85 1.18 4.89
C ALA A 93 -3.95 1.16 5.97
N GLY A 94 -5.21 1.34 5.56
CA GLY A 94 -6.36 1.27 6.46
C GLY A 94 -6.51 -0.10 7.11
N LEU A 95 -6.35 -1.18 6.33
CA LEU A 95 -6.35 -2.55 6.85
C LEU A 95 -5.30 -2.72 7.95
N LEU A 96 -4.04 -2.35 7.68
CA LEU A 96 -2.96 -2.47 8.66
C LEU A 96 -3.16 -1.56 9.88
N ALA A 97 -3.71 -0.36 9.71
CA ALA A 97 -4.01 0.55 10.82
C ALA A 97 -5.12 0.02 11.75
N LEU A 98 -6.04 -0.79 11.22
CA LEU A 98 -7.17 -1.35 11.97
C LEU A 98 -6.85 -2.68 12.64
N LEU A 99 -5.84 -3.42 12.19
CA LEU A 99 -5.46 -4.72 12.79
C LEU A 99 -5.21 -4.63 14.31
N PRO A 100 -4.43 -3.68 14.85
CA PRO A 100 -4.20 -3.59 16.29
C PRO A 100 -5.44 -3.24 17.12
N ALA A 101 -6.51 -2.73 16.48
CA ALA A 101 -7.77 -2.42 17.15
C ALA A 101 -8.79 -3.57 17.08
N ALA A 102 -8.47 -4.64 16.36
CA ALA A 102 -9.31 -5.82 16.17
C ALA A 102 -8.90 -7.02 17.04
N GLU A 103 -7.79 -6.90 17.77
CA GLU A 103 -7.27 -7.86 18.75
C GLU A 103 -7.65 -7.45 20.19
#